data_AF-A0A2E0XP26-F1
#
_entry.id   AF-A0A2E0XP26-F1
#
_cell.length_a   1.000
_cell.length_b   1.000
_cell.length_c   1.000
_cell.angle_alpha   90.00
_cell.angle_beta   90.00
_cell.angle_gamma   90.00
#
_symmetry.space_group_name_H-M   'P 1'
#
loop_
_entity.id
_entity.type
_entity.pdbx_description
1 polymer ?
#
loop_
_entity_poly.entity_id
_entity_poly.type
_entity_poly.pdbx_seq_one_letter_code
_entity_poly.pdbx_strand_id
1 'polypeptide(L)'
;MGKFHAESLVGGEETTVILRSDKFTITGRWIGLSLNGWDRDPLRPNKCFLKDALTNDVLRTASPPNQDAFATRFWDVSDLTEREFILWLLTAIMTH
;
A
#
# COMPACT_ATOMS: atom_id res chain seq x y z
N MET A 1 -13.56 -10.40 6.02
CA MET A 1 -12.91 -9.24 5.37
C MET A 1 -12.05 -8.53 6.41
N GLY A 2 -10.74 -8.46 6.22
CA GLY A 2 -9.85 -7.71 7.09
C GLY A 2 -9.86 -6.22 6.73
N LYS A 3 -10.00 -5.33 7.72
CA LYS A 3 -9.77 -3.89 7.55
C LYS A 3 -8.37 -3.61 8.07
N PHE A 4 -7.48 -3.16 7.20
CA PHE A 4 -6.13 -2.74 7.56
C PHE A 4 -6.07 -1.22 7.46
N HIS A 5 -5.57 -0.57 8.52
CA HIS A 5 -5.43 0.88 8.60
C HIS A 5 -3.95 1.20 8.81
N ALA A 6 -3.42 2.07 7.96
CA ALA A 6 -2.07 2.61 8.06
C ALA A 6 -2.14 4.10 7.76
N GLU A 7 -1.56 4.91 8.64
CA GLU A 7 -1.51 6.37 8.51
C GLU A 7 -0.04 6.84 8.62
N SER A 8 0.30 7.88 7.87
CA SER A 8 1.58 8.58 7.95
C SER A 8 1.27 10.05 8.16
N LEU A 9 1.65 10.60 9.31
CA LEU A 9 1.48 12.01 9.65
C LEU A 9 2.65 12.84 9.10
N VAL A 10 2.33 14.03 8.59
CA VAL A 10 3.33 15.05 8.22
C VAL A 10 4.03 15.53 9.50
N GLY A 11 5.32 15.25 9.61
CA GLY A 11 6.12 15.69 10.76
C GLY A 11 7.57 15.19 10.76
N GLY A 12 8.42 15.77 9.90
CA GLY A 12 9.76 16.15 10.36
C GLY A 12 11.01 15.36 9.93
N GLU A 13 10.98 14.42 8.98
CA GLU A 13 12.22 13.78 8.50
C GLU A 13 12.22 13.61 6.97
N GLU A 14 13.34 13.93 6.30
CA GLU A 14 13.61 13.60 4.89
C GLU A 14 13.86 12.09 4.75
N THR A 15 12.80 11.30 4.93
CA THR A 15 12.93 9.84 4.98
C THR A 15 11.82 9.16 4.21
N THR A 16 12.18 8.01 3.63
CA THR A 16 11.24 7.08 3.04
C THR A 16 10.86 6.08 4.13
N VAL A 17 9.62 6.10 4.57
CA VAL A 17 9.10 5.13 5.55
C VAL A 17 8.46 3.97 4.81
N ILE A 18 8.76 2.76 5.27
CA ILE A 18 8.09 1.54 4.84
C ILE A 18 7.25 1.03 5.99
N LEU A 19 5.93 1.09 5.84
CA LEU A 19 5.01 0.35 6.71
C LEU A 19 4.74 -1.02 6.08
N ARG A 20 4.85 -2.06 6.90
CA ARG A 20 4.70 -3.44 6.47
C ARG A 20 3.65 -4.13 7.35
N SER A 21 2.70 -4.83 6.73
CA SER A 21 1.74 -5.65 7.45
C SER A 21 2.36 -6.96 7.96
N ASP A 22 1.67 -7.62 8.87
CA ASP A 22 1.85 -9.07 9.07
C ASP A 22 1.51 -9.84 7.79
N LYS A 23 1.98 -11.09 7.73
CA LYS A 23 1.60 -11.99 6.65
C LYS A 23 0.11 -12.34 6.76
N PHE A 24 -0.55 -12.46 5.62
CA PHE A 24 -1.95 -12.88 5.57
C PHE A 24 -2.24 -13.71 4.32
N THR A 25 -3.30 -14.50 4.38
CA THR A 25 -3.82 -15.23 3.22
C THR A 25 -5.04 -14.52 2.64
N ILE A 26 -5.24 -14.66 1.34
CA ILE A 26 -6.40 -14.12 0.63
C ILE A 26 -7.41 -15.24 0.45
N THR A 27 -8.61 -15.05 1.00
CA THR A 27 -9.73 -15.99 0.88
C THR A 27 -10.89 -15.43 0.06
N GLY A 28 -10.82 -14.15 -0.32
CA GLY A 28 -11.84 -13.46 -1.09
C GLY A 28 -11.31 -13.00 -2.44
N ARG A 29 -12.23 -12.62 -3.34
CA ARG A 29 -11.90 -12.15 -4.69
C ARG A 29 -11.24 -10.75 -4.73
N TRP A 30 -11.58 -9.89 -3.78
CA TRP A 30 -11.22 -8.47 -3.83
C TRP A 30 -10.45 -8.05 -2.59
N ILE A 31 -9.38 -7.28 -2.79
CA ILE A 31 -8.78 -6.44 -1.76
C ILE A 31 -9.21 -5.00 -2.02
N GLY A 32 -9.81 -4.37 -1.00
CA GLY A 32 -10.06 -2.94 -0.98
C GLY A 32 -9.00 -2.20 -0.18
N LEU A 33 -8.40 -1.18 -0.77
CA LEU A 33 -7.43 -0.29 -0.14
C LEU A 33 -8.05 1.11 -0.03
N SER A 34 -8.24 1.60 1.19
CA SER A 34 -8.63 2.98 1.42
C SER A 34 -7.38 3.85 1.52
N LEU A 35 -7.13 4.67 0.51
CA LEU A 35 -5.91 5.46 0.39
C LEU A 35 -6.25 6.95 0.29
N ASN A 36 -5.42 7.80 0.89
CA ASN A 36 -5.35 9.22 0.60
C ASN A 36 -3.87 9.61 0.39
N GLY A 37 -3.62 10.87 0.03
CA GLY A 37 -2.28 11.41 -0.11
C GLY A 37 -1.91 11.75 -1.55
N TRP A 38 -0.66 12.16 -1.72
CA TRP A 38 -0.14 12.76 -2.94
C TRP A 38 1.14 12.06 -3.40
N ASP A 39 1.30 11.86 -4.70
CA ASP A 39 2.48 11.27 -5.34
C ASP A 39 3.11 12.31 -6.28
N ARG A 40 3.72 13.36 -5.70
CA ARG A 40 4.18 14.55 -6.45
C ARG A 40 5.65 14.50 -6.88
N ASP A 41 6.47 13.71 -6.19
CA ASP A 41 7.89 13.58 -6.50
C ASP A 41 8.16 12.22 -7.17
N PRO A 42 8.49 12.19 -8.47
CA PRO A 42 8.78 10.94 -9.17
C PRO A 42 10.05 10.24 -8.65
N LEU A 43 10.95 10.95 -7.95
CA LEU A 43 12.14 10.39 -7.33
C LEU A 43 11.85 9.78 -5.96
N ARG A 44 10.74 10.18 -5.32
CA ARG A 44 10.32 9.73 -3.99
C ARG A 44 8.84 9.36 -4.00
N PRO A 45 8.47 8.25 -4.69
CA PRO A 45 7.07 7.95 -4.93
C PRO A 45 6.35 7.38 -3.71
N ASN A 46 5.09 7.75 -3.55
CA ASN A 46 4.17 7.15 -2.58
C ASN A 46 3.45 5.97 -3.24
N LYS A 47 3.66 4.75 -2.73
CA LYS A 47 3.10 3.53 -3.33
C LYS A 47 2.70 2.47 -2.32
N CYS A 48 1.62 1.78 -2.62
CA CYS A 48 1.21 0.56 -1.95
C CYS A 48 1.53 -0.65 -2.84
N PHE A 49 2.08 -1.70 -2.25
CA PHE A 49 2.42 -2.95 -2.92
C PHE A 49 1.81 -4.15 -2.20
N LEU A 50 1.20 -5.04 -2.97
CA LEU A 50 0.92 -6.41 -2.50
C LEU A 50 2.04 -7.29 -2.98
N LYS A 51 2.69 -8.01 -2.05
CA LYS A 51 3.83 -8.86 -2.36
C LYS A 51 3.58 -10.30 -1.95
N ASP A 52 4.09 -11.24 -2.73
CA ASP A 52 4.19 -12.64 -2.32
C ASP A 52 5.14 -12.73 -1.11
N ALA A 53 4.71 -13.39 -0.03
CA ALA A 53 5.48 -13.41 1.21
C ALA A 53 6.72 -14.32 1.15
N LEU A 54 6.78 -15.24 0.18
CA LEU A 54 7.89 -16.16 0.00
C LEU A 54 8.91 -15.59 -0.99
N THR A 55 8.46 -15.18 -2.17
CA THR A 55 9.37 -14.72 -3.25
C THR A 55 9.67 -13.23 -3.19
N ASN A 56 8.87 -12.46 -2.43
CA ASN A 56 8.93 -11.01 -2.37
C ASN A 56 8.60 -10.32 -3.71
N ASP A 57 7.96 -11.04 -4.64
CA ASP A 57 7.49 -10.50 -5.92
C ASP A 57 6.35 -9.51 -5.70
N VAL A 58 6.36 -8.40 -6.45
CA VAL A 58 5.26 -7.43 -6.45
C VAL A 58 4.15 -7.96 -7.35
N LEU A 59 2.99 -8.26 -6.75
CA LEU A 59 1.83 -8.82 -7.45
C LEU A 59 0.82 -7.76 -7.85
N ARG A 60 0.68 -6.70 -7.03
CA ARG A 60 -0.17 -5.54 -7.30
C ARG A 60 0.48 -4.26 -6.80
N THR A 61 0.17 -3.13 -7.43
CA THR A 61 0.64 -1.79 -7.04
C THR A 61 -0.50 -0.78 -7.11
N ALA A 62 -0.50 0.20 -6.23
CA ALA A 62 -1.41 1.34 -6.24
C ALA A 62 -0.68 2.61 -5.82
N SER A 63 -0.89 3.70 -6.56
CA SER A 63 -0.51 5.05 -6.16
C SER A 63 -1.66 5.69 -5.37
N PRO A 64 -1.38 6.66 -4.46
CA PRO A 64 -2.42 7.41 -3.78
C PRO A 64 -3.23 8.24 -4.79
N PRO A 65 -4.45 8.66 -4.42
CA PRO A 65 -5.38 9.31 -5.35
C PRO A 65 -5.04 10.77 -5.69
N ASN A 66 -3.93 11.33 -5.19
CA ASN A 66 -3.54 12.74 -5.34
C ASN A 66 -4.58 13.71 -4.76
N GLN A 67 -5.07 13.39 -3.57
CA GLN A 67 -6.05 14.18 -2.83
C GLN A 67 -6.01 13.80 -1.35
N ASP A 68 -6.46 14.72 -0.49
CA ASP A 68 -6.49 14.49 0.96
C ASP A 68 -7.68 13.62 1.40
N ALA A 69 -8.76 13.60 0.58
CA ALA A 69 -9.90 12.75 0.81
C ALA A 69 -9.59 11.29 0.46
N PHE A 70 -10.00 10.36 1.33
CA PHE A 70 -9.85 8.93 1.07
C PHE A 70 -10.61 8.50 -0.18
N ALA A 71 -9.94 7.72 -1.02
CA ALA A 71 -10.54 7.00 -2.13
C ALA A 71 -10.21 5.51 -2.00
N THR A 72 -11.21 4.66 -2.26
CA THR A 72 -10.97 3.22 -2.28
C THR A 72 -10.45 2.79 -3.65
N ARG A 73 -9.39 1.98 -3.65
CA ARG A 73 -8.90 1.23 -4.80
C ARG A 73 -9.17 -0.24 -4.57
N PHE A 74 -9.55 -0.95 -5.61
CA PHE A 74 -9.82 -2.37 -5.54
C PHE A 74 -8.85 -3.13 -6.45
N TRP A 75 -8.33 -4.24 -5.95
CA TRP A 75 -7.61 -5.22 -6.74
C TRP A 75 -8.43 -6.49 -6.85
N ASP A 76 -8.62 -6.98 -8.08
CA ASP A 76 -9.03 -8.37 -8.29
C ASP A 76 -7.81 -9.25 -7.98
N VAL A 77 -8.02 -10.18 -7.05
CA VAL A 77 -7.02 -11.11 -6.53
C VAL A 77 -7.52 -12.54 -6.61
N SER A 78 -8.51 -12.82 -7.48
CA SER A 78 -8.99 -14.19 -7.71
C SER A 78 -7.90 -15.15 -8.21
N ASP A 79 -6.87 -14.62 -8.85
CA ASP A 79 -5.67 -15.35 -9.31
C ASP A 79 -4.66 -15.61 -8.19
N LEU A 80 -4.85 -15.00 -7.01
CA LEU A 80 -3.91 -15.02 -5.89
C LEU A 80 -4.50 -15.78 -4.70
N THR A 81 -4.75 -17.08 -4.88
CA THR A 81 -5.24 -17.98 -3.83
C THR A 81 -4.13 -18.86 -3.27
N GLU A 82 -4.32 -19.36 -2.04
CA GLU A 82 -3.47 -20.40 -1.41
C GLU A 82 -2.01 -20.00 -1.12
N ARG A 83 -1.72 -18.70 -1.04
CA ARG A 83 -0.39 -18.17 -0.68
C ARG A 83 -0.49 -17.17 0.47
N GLU A 84 0.65 -16.91 1.09
CA GLU A 84 0.81 -15.81 2.04
C GLU A 84 1.27 -14.55 1.32
N PHE A 85 0.76 -13.41 1.75
CA PHE A 85 1.05 -12.11 1.19
C PHE A 85 1.42 -11.11 2.28
N ILE A 86 2.10 -10.05 1.88
CA ILE A 86 2.44 -8.91 2.73
C ILE A 86 2.04 -7.64 1.99
N LEU A 87 1.43 -6.69 2.71
CA LEU A 87 1.18 -5.35 2.21
C LEU A 87 2.32 -4.42 2.63
N TRP A 88 2.90 -3.70 1.67
CA TRP A 88 3.89 -2.66 1.91
C TRP A 88 3.30 -1.32 1.52
N LEU A 89 3.48 -0.31 2.37
CA LEU A 89 3.24 1.09 2.04
C LEU A 89 4.58 1.81 2.09
N LEU A 90 5.02 2.27 0.93
CA LEU A 90 6.15 3.17 0.75
C LEU A 90 5.62 4.60 0.78
N THR A 91 6.09 5.39 1.73
CA THR A 91 5.73 6.81 1.83
C THR A 91 7.00 7.66 1.93
N ALA A 92 7.11 8.64 1.05
CA ALA A 92 8.04 9.74 1.13
C ALA A 92 7.40 10.91 1.87
N ILE A 93 8.11 11.44 2.87
CA ILE A 93 7.74 12.65 3.58
C ILE A 93 8.55 13.79 2.94
N MET A 94 7.86 14.80 2.37
CA MET A 94 8.51 16.01 1.84
C MET A 94 8.29 17.19 2.79
N THR A 95 9.37 17.86 3.17
CA THR A 95 9.35 19.17 3.82
C THR A 95 9.25 20.27 2.76
N HIS A 96 8.32 21.21 2.93
CA HIS A 96 8.27 22.47 2.18
C HIS A 96 8.91 23.59 3.00
#